data_AF-A0A955VYM4-F1
#
_entry.id   AF-A0A955VYM4-F1
#
_cell.length_a   1.000
_cell.length_b   1.000
_cell.length_c   1.000
_cell.angle_alpha   90.00
_cell.angle_beta   90.00
_cell.angle_gamma   90.00
#
_symmetry.space_group_name_H-M   'P 1'
#
loop_
_entity.id
_entity.type
_entity.pdbx_description
1 polymer ?
#
loop_
_entity_poly.entity_id
_entity_poly.type
_entity_poly.pdbx_seq_one_letter_code
_entity_poly.pdbx_strand_id
1 'polypeptide(L)'
;MSPSVRSSRSRPAAFSRRAAGPARERGAAVWSAADLATLEREHAEGMSVQQIVEAFASKGSKLTEATFRKYVQMGLLPRSVRVGRKGQRRGSQGLYPPTTVRQIDHVRRLMTQGFTMEEIQKEFLFVRGDIAALERQLDRVYEALAGAVGDHDAGAEADPVVDAAVVEVHQLGDELLAKLEAVEKRLTMRARMARAAV
;
A
#
# COMPACT_ATOMS: atom_id res chain seq x y z
N MET A 1 -34.00 45.55 -44.80
CA MET A 1 -34.68 45.01 -43.60
C MET A 1 -34.75 43.50 -43.76
N SER A 2 -33.89 42.78 -43.04
CA SER A 2 -33.88 41.31 -42.99
C SER A 2 -34.89 40.80 -41.97
N PRO A 3 -35.40 39.57 -42.13
CA PRO A 3 -35.29 38.65 -41.01
C PRO A 3 -34.77 37.27 -41.40
N SER A 4 -33.95 36.79 -40.47
CA SER A 4 -33.23 35.52 -40.40
C SER A 4 -34.18 34.35 -40.12
N VAL A 5 -34.14 33.31 -40.94
CA VAL A 5 -34.74 32.00 -40.63
C VAL A 5 -33.64 31.10 -40.08
N ARG A 6 -33.71 30.81 -38.78
CA ARG A 6 -32.78 29.91 -38.08
C ARG A 6 -33.03 28.46 -38.47
N SER A 7 -32.00 27.84 -39.03
CA SER A 7 -31.88 26.38 -39.18
C SER A 7 -31.72 25.72 -37.81
N SER A 8 -32.68 24.90 -37.40
CA SER A 8 -32.59 24.03 -36.24
C SER A 8 -31.78 22.78 -36.60
N ARG A 9 -30.50 22.74 -36.22
CA ARG A 9 -29.72 21.49 -36.23
C ARG A 9 -29.87 20.78 -34.88
N SER A 10 -30.59 19.67 -34.91
CA SER A 10 -30.73 18.68 -33.85
C SER A 10 -29.36 18.08 -33.50
N ARG A 11 -28.90 18.24 -32.26
CA ARG A 11 -27.71 17.55 -31.74
C ARG A 11 -28.14 16.16 -31.24
N PRO A 12 -27.47 15.06 -31.63
CA PRO A 12 -27.76 13.76 -31.04
C PRO A 12 -27.19 13.69 -29.63
N ALA A 13 -27.97 13.07 -28.74
CA ALA A 13 -27.64 12.83 -27.35
C ALA A 13 -26.34 12.03 -27.23
N ALA A 14 -25.39 12.57 -26.47
CA ALA A 14 -24.17 11.87 -26.10
C ALA A 14 -24.52 10.64 -25.25
N PHE A 15 -24.12 9.47 -25.75
CA PHE A 15 -24.08 8.21 -25.03
C PHE A 15 -23.37 8.41 -23.68
N SER A 16 -24.16 8.50 -22.61
CA SER A 16 -23.71 8.28 -21.23
C SER A 16 -23.25 6.82 -21.14
N ARG A 17 -21.97 6.57 -21.43
CA ARG A 17 -21.28 5.35 -21.03
C ARG A 17 -21.22 5.36 -19.51
N ARG A 18 -22.22 4.73 -18.89
CA ARG A 18 -22.20 4.33 -17.49
C ARG A 18 -20.98 3.42 -17.34
N ALA A 19 -19.89 3.96 -16.78
CA ALA A 19 -18.73 3.17 -16.42
C ALA A 19 -19.22 2.03 -15.51
N ALA A 20 -19.09 0.80 -15.98
CA ALA A 20 -19.42 -0.37 -15.20
C ALA A 20 -18.54 -0.34 -13.94
N GLY A 21 -19.15 0.00 -12.80
CA GLY A 21 -18.51 -0.16 -11.50
C GLY A 21 -18.07 -1.63 -11.32
N PRO A 22 -16.99 -1.88 -10.55
CA PRO A 22 -16.50 -3.24 -10.37
C PRO A 22 -17.62 -4.12 -9.84
N ALA A 23 -17.71 -5.34 -10.39
CA ALA A 23 -18.64 -6.37 -9.95
C ALA A 23 -18.65 -6.41 -8.42
N ARG A 24 -19.84 -6.21 -7.81
CA ARG A 24 -20.04 -6.23 -6.36
C ARG A 24 -19.26 -7.40 -5.76
N GLU A 25 -18.19 -7.11 -5.04
CA GLU A 25 -17.38 -8.11 -4.34
C GLU A 25 -18.25 -8.75 -3.27
N ARG A 26 -18.94 -9.84 -3.61
CA ARG A 26 -19.71 -10.63 -2.66
C ARG A 26 -18.72 -11.39 -1.78
N GLY A 27 -18.67 -11.02 -0.51
CA GLY A 27 -17.87 -11.64 0.55
C GLY A 27 -16.59 -10.87 0.86
N ALA A 28 -16.68 -9.79 1.64
CA ALA A 28 -15.51 -9.27 2.32
C ALA A 28 -15.02 -10.36 3.30
N ALA A 29 -13.79 -10.84 3.13
CA ALA A 29 -13.18 -11.72 4.13
C ALA A 29 -13.20 -11.01 5.49
N VAL A 30 -13.70 -11.68 6.51
CA VAL A 30 -13.63 -11.16 7.88
C VAL A 30 -12.28 -11.58 8.45
N TRP A 31 -11.31 -10.69 8.37
CA TRP A 31 -10.01 -10.88 8.99
C TRP A 31 -10.05 -10.40 10.44
N SER A 32 -9.69 -11.28 11.37
CA SER A 32 -9.43 -10.86 12.75
C SER A 32 -8.08 -10.14 12.85
N ALA A 33 -7.89 -9.28 13.85
CA ALA A 33 -6.60 -8.63 14.08
C ALA A 33 -5.48 -9.66 14.38
N ALA A 34 -5.84 -10.77 15.04
CA ALA A 34 -4.92 -11.86 15.37
C ALA A 34 -4.53 -12.69 14.13
N ASP A 35 -5.48 -12.91 13.21
CA ASP A 35 -5.24 -13.62 11.95
C ASP A 35 -4.23 -12.84 11.10
N LEU A 36 -4.43 -11.52 10.99
CA LEU A 36 -3.53 -10.64 10.25
C LEU A 36 -2.14 -10.60 10.89
N ALA A 37 -2.06 -10.49 12.21
CA ALA A 37 -0.77 -10.49 12.91
C ALA A 37 -0.02 -11.82 12.78
N THR A 38 -0.75 -12.94 12.70
CA THR A 38 -0.14 -14.27 12.47
C THR A 38 0.40 -14.37 11.05
N LEU A 39 -0.42 -14.01 10.06
CA LEU A 39 0.00 -13.97 8.65
C LEU A 39 1.20 -13.04 8.42
N GLU A 40 1.21 -11.89 9.11
CA GLU A 40 2.31 -10.92 9.01
C GLU A 40 3.63 -11.48 9.56
N ARG A 41 3.58 -12.26 10.66
CA ARG A 41 4.76 -12.94 11.20
C ARG A 41 5.22 -14.10 10.32
N GLU A 42 4.30 -14.89 9.78
CA GLU A 42 4.60 -16.02 8.88
C GLU A 42 5.24 -15.57 7.57
N HIS A 43 4.95 -14.35 7.12
CA HIS A 43 5.47 -13.77 5.89
C HIS A 43 6.29 -12.50 6.14
N ALA A 44 7.16 -12.51 7.15
CA ALA A 44 7.99 -11.35 7.52
C ALA A 44 8.81 -10.79 6.33
N GLU A 45 9.30 -11.65 5.44
CA GLU A 45 10.06 -11.26 4.24
C GLU A 45 9.19 -10.73 3.08
N GLY A 46 7.87 -10.79 3.22
CA GLY A 46 6.90 -10.40 2.21
C GLY A 46 6.22 -11.57 1.50
N MET A 47 5.19 -11.22 0.74
CA MET A 47 4.29 -12.16 0.07
C MET A 47 4.27 -11.92 -1.44
N SER A 48 4.26 -12.99 -2.21
CA SER A 48 3.94 -12.92 -3.64
C SER A 48 2.45 -12.61 -3.87
N VAL A 49 2.11 -12.14 -5.07
CA VAL A 49 0.70 -11.90 -5.47
C VAL A 49 -0.15 -13.16 -5.30
N GLN A 50 0.42 -14.32 -5.65
CA GLN A 50 -0.26 -15.62 -5.56
C GLN A 50 -0.61 -15.96 -4.11
N GLN A 51 0.36 -15.85 -3.19
CA GLN A 51 0.13 -16.06 -1.76
C GLN A 51 -0.94 -15.10 -1.20
N ILE A 52 -0.95 -13.83 -1.64
CA ILE A 52 -1.98 -12.87 -1.22
C ILE A 52 -3.36 -13.28 -1.73
N VAL A 53 -3.48 -13.62 -3.00
CA VAL A 53 -4.75 -14.07 -3.59
C VAL A 53 -5.26 -15.34 -2.90
N GLU A 54 -4.37 -16.29 -2.63
CA GLU A 54 -4.68 -17.54 -1.94
C GLU A 54 -5.10 -17.30 -0.47
N ALA A 55 -4.46 -16.36 0.23
CA ALA A 55 -4.87 -15.97 1.59
C ALA A 55 -6.31 -15.45 1.64
N PHE A 56 -6.77 -14.72 0.62
CA PHE A 56 -8.18 -14.31 0.52
C PHE A 56 -9.10 -15.46 0.12
N ALA A 57 -8.65 -16.33 -0.79
CA ALA A 57 -9.43 -17.49 -1.23
C ALA A 57 -9.69 -18.47 -0.07
N SER A 58 -8.70 -18.71 0.79
CA SER A 58 -8.84 -19.58 1.98
C SER A 58 -9.84 -19.05 3.00
N LYS A 59 -10.02 -17.72 3.07
CA LYS A 59 -11.06 -17.04 3.85
C LYS A 59 -12.40 -16.90 3.12
N GLY A 60 -12.58 -17.56 1.98
CA GLY A 60 -13.83 -17.55 1.21
C GLY A 60 -14.09 -16.24 0.45
N SER A 61 -13.10 -15.36 0.32
CA SER A 61 -13.23 -14.08 -0.37
C SER A 61 -12.56 -14.11 -1.74
N LYS A 62 -13.27 -13.65 -2.76
CA LYS A 62 -12.75 -13.62 -4.13
C LYS A 62 -11.86 -12.40 -4.33
N LEU A 63 -10.54 -12.57 -4.23
CA LEU A 63 -9.56 -11.63 -4.76
C LEU A 63 -8.96 -12.23 -6.04
N THR A 64 -8.82 -11.44 -7.10
CA THR A 64 -8.14 -11.87 -8.33
C THR A 64 -6.85 -11.08 -8.50
N GLU A 65 -5.88 -11.63 -9.23
CA GLU A 65 -4.66 -10.88 -9.59
C GLU A 65 -4.98 -9.59 -10.37
N ALA A 66 -6.05 -9.60 -11.17
CA ALA A 66 -6.50 -8.42 -11.91
C ALA A 66 -7.00 -7.32 -10.98
N THR A 67 -7.84 -7.67 -9.99
CA THR A 67 -8.30 -6.73 -8.96
C THR A 67 -7.13 -6.20 -8.13
N PHE A 68 -6.24 -7.08 -7.72
CA PHE A 68 -5.03 -6.72 -6.97
C PHE A 68 -4.17 -5.71 -7.76
N ARG A 69 -3.89 -6.01 -9.04
CA ARG A 69 -3.15 -5.11 -9.94
C ARG A 69 -3.83 -3.77 -10.08
N LYS A 70 -5.17 -3.76 -10.19
CA LYS A 70 -5.94 -2.51 -10.23
C LYS A 70 -5.70 -1.69 -8.95
N TYR A 71 -5.74 -2.29 -7.77
CA TYR A 71 -5.49 -1.59 -6.51
C TYR A 71 -4.07 -1.01 -6.44
N VAL A 72 -3.06 -1.76 -6.89
CA VAL A 72 -1.68 -1.26 -7.00
C VAL A 72 -1.59 -0.09 -7.99
N GLN A 73 -2.23 -0.19 -9.15
CA GLN A 73 -2.23 0.87 -10.17
C GLN A 73 -2.89 2.17 -9.69
N MET A 74 -3.90 2.06 -8.83
CA MET A 74 -4.57 3.21 -8.23
C MET A 74 -3.86 3.71 -6.95
N GLY A 75 -2.70 3.13 -6.59
CA GLY A 75 -1.94 3.54 -5.41
C GLY A 75 -2.60 3.17 -4.08
N LEU A 76 -3.58 2.26 -4.07
CA LEU A 76 -4.23 1.79 -2.85
C LEU A 76 -3.41 0.73 -2.11
N LEU A 77 -2.42 0.15 -2.78
CA LEU A 77 -1.52 -0.85 -2.25
C LEU A 77 -0.06 -0.45 -2.56
N PRO A 78 0.90 -0.87 -1.72
CA PRO A 78 2.31 -0.67 -1.96
C PRO A 78 2.75 -1.37 -3.24
N ARG A 79 3.83 -0.87 -3.85
CA ARG A 79 4.47 -1.54 -4.98
C ARG A 79 5.30 -2.72 -4.51
N SER A 80 5.39 -3.75 -5.35
CA SER A 80 6.27 -4.89 -5.09
C SER A 80 7.73 -4.48 -5.06
N VAL A 81 8.50 -5.07 -4.14
CA VAL A 81 9.96 -5.05 -4.12
C VAL A 81 10.48 -6.26 -4.87
N ARG A 82 11.48 -6.06 -5.72
CA ARG A 82 12.12 -7.15 -6.45
C ARG A 82 13.28 -7.68 -5.62
N VAL A 83 13.14 -8.88 -5.08
CA VAL A 83 14.24 -9.57 -4.41
C VAL A 83 14.92 -10.51 -5.39
N GLY A 84 16.26 -10.46 -5.44
CA GLY A 84 17.06 -11.44 -6.17
C GLY A 84 17.10 -12.75 -5.37
N ARG A 85 16.69 -13.88 -5.96
CA ARG A 85 16.93 -15.18 -5.32
C ARG A 85 18.43 -15.47 -5.39
N LYS A 86 19.10 -15.43 -4.24
CA LYS A 86 20.51 -15.83 -4.12
C LYS A 86 20.67 -17.27 -4.66
N GLY A 87 21.46 -17.43 -5.72
CA GLY A 87 21.91 -18.74 -6.19
C GLY A 87 21.45 -19.25 -7.56
N GLN A 88 20.50 -18.63 -8.28
CA GLN A 88 20.13 -19.12 -9.63
C GLN A 88 19.70 -17.99 -10.59
N ARG A 89 19.98 -18.19 -11.89
CA ARG A 89 19.47 -17.42 -13.04
C ARG A 89 17.94 -17.53 -13.22
N ARG A 90 17.17 -17.50 -12.13
CA ARG A 90 15.71 -17.46 -12.11
C ARG A 90 15.31 -16.06 -11.67
N GLY A 91 14.59 -15.36 -12.54
CA GLY A 91 14.36 -13.92 -12.48
C GLY A 91 13.86 -13.40 -11.13
N SER A 92 14.06 -12.10 -10.91
CA SER A 92 13.60 -11.42 -9.70
C SER A 92 12.09 -11.51 -9.54
N GLN A 93 11.66 -11.96 -8.35
CA GLN A 93 10.26 -12.06 -7.96
C GLN A 93 9.84 -10.78 -7.23
N GLY A 94 8.65 -10.27 -7.54
CA GLY A 94 8.04 -9.17 -6.80
C GLY A 94 7.41 -9.67 -5.51
N LEU A 95 7.90 -9.21 -4.36
CA LEU A 95 7.30 -9.42 -3.05
C LEU A 95 6.62 -8.14 -2.57
N TYR A 96 5.45 -8.30 -1.99
CA TYR A 96 4.69 -7.23 -1.36
C TYR A 96 4.85 -7.33 0.16
N PRO A 97 4.79 -6.21 0.89
CA PRO A 97 4.85 -6.24 2.35
C PRO A 97 3.79 -7.18 2.94
N PRO A 98 4.07 -7.85 4.08
CA PRO A 98 3.08 -8.69 4.76
C PRO A 98 1.80 -7.93 5.12
N THR A 99 1.91 -6.62 5.36
CA THR A 99 0.78 -5.72 5.66
C THR A 99 -0.20 -5.53 4.49
N THR A 100 0.12 -6.04 3.29
CA THR A 100 -0.71 -5.89 2.08
C THR A 100 -2.08 -6.54 2.25
N VAL A 101 -2.18 -7.69 2.92
CA VAL A 101 -3.48 -8.35 3.19
C VAL A 101 -4.36 -7.47 4.07
N ARG A 102 -3.80 -6.90 5.14
CA ARG A 102 -4.48 -5.95 6.03
C ARG A 102 -4.97 -4.71 5.28
N GLN A 103 -4.18 -4.21 4.33
CA GLN A 103 -4.57 -3.06 3.50
C GLN A 103 -5.73 -3.40 2.55
N ILE A 104 -5.68 -4.53 1.86
CA ILE A 104 -6.77 -4.98 0.98
C ILE A 104 -8.07 -5.15 1.77
N ASP A 105 -7.99 -5.80 2.93
CA ASP A 105 -9.11 -5.99 3.85
C ASP A 105 -9.69 -4.64 4.33
N HIS A 106 -8.83 -3.66 4.61
CA HIS A 106 -9.27 -2.30 4.94
C HIS A 106 -9.98 -1.59 3.77
N VAL A 107 -9.41 -1.64 2.57
CA VAL A 107 -10.02 -1.08 1.34
C VAL A 107 -11.39 -1.70 1.10
N ARG A 108 -11.53 -3.02 1.21
CA ARG A 108 -12.80 -3.72 1.02
C ARG A 108 -13.86 -3.35 2.05
N ARG A 109 -13.47 -3.14 3.32
CA ARG A 109 -14.39 -2.62 4.34
C ARG A 109 -14.87 -1.21 4.02
N LEU A 110 -13.99 -0.32 3.57
CA LEU A 110 -14.37 1.02 3.14
C LEU A 110 -15.33 0.96 1.94
N MET A 111 -15.07 0.11 0.96
CA MET A 111 -15.99 -0.08 -0.17
C MET A 111 -17.37 -0.61 0.28
N THR A 112 -17.41 -1.50 1.27
CA THR A 112 -18.66 -2.01 1.85
C THR A 112 -19.43 -0.91 2.59
N GLN A 113 -18.72 0.07 3.16
CA GLN A 113 -19.28 1.27 3.78
C GLN A 113 -19.73 2.34 2.76
N GLY A 114 -19.61 2.05 1.45
CA GLY A 114 -20.10 2.93 0.38
C GLY A 114 -19.07 3.94 -0.14
N PHE A 115 -17.80 3.86 0.29
CA PHE A 115 -16.74 4.67 -0.29
C PHE A 115 -16.38 4.18 -1.69
N THR A 116 -16.22 5.11 -2.65
CA THR A 116 -15.67 4.79 -3.96
C THR A 116 -14.16 4.59 -3.88
N MET A 117 -13.61 3.96 -4.90
CA MET A 117 -12.18 3.68 -4.98
C MET A 117 -11.35 4.98 -5.01
N GLU A 118 -11.87 5.99 -5.70
CA GLU A 118 -11.28 7.32 -5.84
C GLU A 118 -11.35 8.11 -4.53
N GLU A 119 -12.46 7.99 -3.79
CA GLU A 119 -12.58 8.54 -2.42
C GLU A 119 -11.57 7.86 -1.49
N ILE A 120 -11.43 6.53 -1.57
CA ILE A 120 -10.45 5.79 -0.77
C ILE A 120 -9.02 6.28 -1.05
N GLN A 121 -8.67 6.43 -2.34
CA GLN A 121 -7.37 6.93 -2.75
C GLN A 121 -7.08 8.33 -2.21
N LYS A 122 -8.06 9.24 -2.34
CA LYS A 122 -7.90 10.66 -2.00
C LYS A 122 -7.91 10.92 -0.50
N GLU A 123 -8.74 10.21 0.26
CA GLU A 123 -8.99 10.51 1.67
C GLU A 123 -8.19 9.63 2.65
N PHE A 124 -7.68 8.46 2.22
CA PHE A 124 -7.22 7.44 3.19
C PHE A 124 -5.85 6.80 2.92
N LEU A 125 -5.24 6.97 1.74
CA LEU A 125 -4.03 6.19 1.40
C LEU A 125 -2.88 6.97 0.75
N PHE A 126 -2.99 8.28 0.60
CA PHE A 126 -1.96 9.07 -0.10
C PHE A 126 -0.57 9.00 0.58
N VAL A 127 -0.51 8.95 1.91
CA VAL A 127 0.78 8.96 2.65
C VAL A 127 1.26 7.55 3.00
N ARG A 128 0.38 6.56 3.08
CA ARG A 128 0.74 5.24 3.64
C ARG A 128 1.74 4.49 2.77
N GLY A 129 1.59 4.59 1.44
CA GLY A 129 2.55 4.04 0.50
C GLY A 129 3.92 4.73 0.60
N ASP A 130 3.91 6.05 0.79
CA ASP A 130 5.11 6.88 0.90
C ASP A 130 5.85 6.66 2.21
N ILE A 131 5.15 6.51 3.34
CA ILE A 131 5.74 6.14 4.64
C ILE A 131 6.44 4.79 4.54
N ALA A 132 5.77 3.78 3.97
CA ALA A 132 6.38 2.46 3.79
C ALA A 132 7.56 2.53 2.81
N ALA A 133 7.54 3.41 1.80
CA ALA A 133 8.66 3.62 0.90
C ALA A 133 9.86 4.31 1.59
N LEU A 134 9.57 5.26 2.48
CA LEU A 134 10.55 5.94 3.32
C LEU A 134 11.22 4.96 4.28
N GLU A 135 10.45 4.13 4.99
CA GLU A 135 10.95 3.07 5.87
C GLU A 135 11.98 2.20 5.15
N ARG A 136 11.60 1.61 4.01
CA ARG A 136 12.53 0.79 3.20
C ARG A 136 13.75 1.56 2.70
N GLN A 137 13.65 2.88 2.52
CA GLN A 137 14.78 3.69 2.10
C GLN A 137 15.73 3.95 3.28
N LEU A 138 15.19 4.17 4.48
CA LEU A 138 15.96 4.27 5.72
C LEU A 138 16.69 2.95 5.99
N ASP A 139 16.03 1.80 5.88
CA ASP A 139 16.68 0.48 6.05
C ASP A 139 17.90 0.32 5.13
N ARG A 140 17.77 0.70 3.85
CA ARG A 140 18.89 0.64 2.90
C ARG A 140 20.04 1.55 3.28
N VAL A 141 19.74 2.73 3.83
CA VAL A 141 20.77 3.66 4.31
C VAL A 141 21.46 3.09 5.54
N TYR A 142 20.71 2.51 6.48
CA TYR A 142 21.25 1.89 7.69
C TYR A 142 22.15 0.71 7.38
N GLU A 143 21.74 -0.19 6.48
CA GLU A 143 22.58 -1.30 6.01
C GLU A 143 23.87 -0.82 5.35
N ALA A 144 23.82 0.26 4.55
CA ALA A 144 25.01 0.82 3.92
C ALA A 144 25.96 1.46 4.93
N LEU A 145 25.42 2.14 5.97
CA LEU A 145 26.22 2.71 7.05
C LEU A 145 26.86 1.61 7.90
N ALA A 146 26.10 0.61 8.32
CA ALA A 146 26.60 -0.53 9.09
C ALA A 146 27.68 -1.31 8.33
N GLY A 147 27.49 -1.52 7.02
CA GLY A 147 28.51 -2.14 6.17
C GLY A 147 29.79 -1.32 6.08
N ALA A 148 29.69 0.00 5.92
CA ALA A 148 30.87 0.88 5.87
C ALA A 148 31.64 0.87 7.20
N VAL A 149 30.95 0.87 8.35
CA VAL A 149 31.59 0.77 9.67
C VAL A 149 32.26 -0.59 9.86
N GLY A 150 31.56 -1.69 9.56
CA GLY A 150 32.12 -3.04 9.68
C GLY A 150 33.34 -3.29 8.76
N ASP A 151 33.34 -2.74 7.55
CA ASP A 151 34.47 -2.82 6.62
C ASP A 151 35.68 -1.99 7.12
N HIS A 152 35.43 -0.86 7.80
CA HIS A 152 36.47 -0.05 8.44
C HIS A 152 37.09 -0.76 9.67
N ASP A 153 36.26 -1.40 10.49
CA ASP A 153 36.69 -2.13 11.70
C ASP A 153 37.42 -3.45 11.38
N ALA A 154 37.20 -4.03 10.20
CA ALA A 154 37.95 -5.20 9.75
C ALA A 154 39.45 -4.89 9.47
N GLY A 155 39.81 -3.60 9.36
CA GLY A 155 41.18 -3.11 9.11
C GLY A 155 41.75 -2.18 10.19
N ALA A 156 40.94 -1.70 11.14
CA ALA A 156 41.32 -0.77 12.21
C ALA A 156 40.60 -1.11 13.53
N GLU A 157 41.02 -0.50 14.65
CA GLU A 157 40.33 -0.67 15.93
C GLU A 157 38.92 -0.04 15.84
N ALA A 158 37.89 -0.78 16.28
CA ALA A 158 36.50 -0.37 16.16
C ALA A 158 36.25 1.01 16.80
N ASP A 159 35.50 1.88 16.12
CA ASP A 159 35.14 3.21 16.65
C ASP A 159 33.76 3.17 17.34
N PRO A 160 33.71 2.99 18.67
CA PRO A 160 32.45 2.87 19.40
C PRO A 160 31.60 4.14 19.34
N VAL A 161 32.17 5.29 19.00
CA VAL A 161 31.42 6.55 18.84
C VAL A 161 30.61 6.50 17.56
N VAL A 162 31.19 5.98 16.48
CA VAL A 162 30.52 5.84 15.19
C VAL A 162 29.42 4.76 15.28
N ASP A 163 29.70 3.63 15.94
CA ASP A 163 28.70 2.59 16.20
C ASP A 163 27.49 3.14 16.97
N ALA A 164 27.74 3.88 18.05
CA ALA A 164 26.68 4.48 18.85
C ALA A 164 25.83 5.48 18.04
N ALA A 165 26.47 6.29 17.19
CA ALA A 165 25.78 7.24 16.33
C ALA A 165 24.90 6.53 15.28
N VAL A 166 25.34 5.41 14.70
CA VAL A 166 24.53 4.61 13.76
C VAL A 166 23.28 4.07 14.46
N VAL A 167 23.41 3.56 15.69
CA VAL A 167 22.28 3.08 16.49
C VAL A 167 21.31 4.22 16.83
N GLU A 168 21.82 5.39 17.22
CA GLU A 168 20.99 6.55 17.54
C GLU A 168 20.16 7.01 16.33
N VAL A 169 20.78 7.10 15.16
CA VAL A 169 20.09 7.50 13.92
C VAL A 169 19.03 6.48 13.49
N HIS A 170 19.24 5.18 13.77
CA HIS A 170 18.23 4.15 13.55
C HIS A 170 16.99 4.39 14.44
N GLN A 171 17.20 4.59 15.74
CA GLN A 171 16.12 4.83 16.69
C GLN A 171 15.30 6.09 16.35
N LEU A 172 15.97 7.17 15.92
CA LEU A 172 15.31 8.40 15.47
C LEU A 172 14.45 8.17 14.21
N GLY A 173 14.91 7.33 13.28
CA GLY A 173 14.14 6.94 12.10
C GLY A 173 12.88 6.16 12.45
N ASP A 174 13.01 5.16 13.32
CA ASP A 174 11.88 4.37 13.81
C ASP A 174 10.83 5.25 14.50
N GLU A 175 11.28 6.20 15.33
CA GLU A 175 10.39 7.15 16.01
C GLU A 175 9.66 8.07 15.01
N LEU A 176 10.37 8.57 13.98
CA LEU A 176 9.77 9.38 12.93
C LEU A 176 8.69 8.61 12.16
N LEU A 177 8.99 7.39 11.74
CA LEU A 177 8.03 6.53 11.03
C LEU A 177 6.80 6.27 11.88
N ALA A 178 6.98 5.92 13.16
CA ALA A 178 5.88 5.71 14.09
C ALA A 178 4.98 6.96 14.24
N LYS A 179 5.58 8.15 14.32
CA LYS A 179 4.84 9.43 14.36
C LYS A 179 4.08 9.69 13.07
N LEU A 180 4.69 9.48 11.91
CA LEU A 180 4.03 9.64 10.61
C LEU A 180 2.84 8.69 10.46
N GLU A 181 2.99 7.43 10.86
CA GLU A 181 1.87 6.48 10.88
C GLU A 181 0.75 6.91 11.84
N ALA A 182 1.09 7.43 13.02
CA ALA A 182 0.09 7.89 13.98
C ALA A 182 -0.73 9.07 13.43
N VAL A 183 -0.08 10.00 12.73
CA VAL A 183 -0.73 11.11 12.04
C VAL A 183 -1.65 10.60 10.93
N GLU A 184 -1.17 9.67 10.09
CA GLU A 184 -1.96 9.03 9.05
C GLU A 184 -3.23 8.37 9.62
N LYS A 185 -3.07 7.53 10.66
CA LYS A 185 -4.19 6.86 11.35
C LYS A 185 -5.22 7.87 11.85
N ARG A 186 -4.77 9.00 12.40
CA ARG A 186 -5.67 10.06 12.93
C ARG A 186 -6.44 10.78 11.83
N LEU A 187 -5.79 11.09 10.70
CA LEU A 187 -6.44 11.71 9.54
C LEU A 187 -7.51 10.79 8.94
N THR A 188 -7.17 9.51 8.78
CA THR A 188 -8.09 8.45 8.32
C THR A 188 -9.30 8.33 9.25
N MET A 189 -9.10 8.33 10.57
CA MET A 189 -10.22 8.31 11.52
C MET A 189 -11.12 9.55 11.44
N ARG A 190 -10.53 10.74 11.25
CA ARG A 190 -11.28 11.99 11.12
C ARG A 190 -12.16 12.00 9.86
N ALA A 191 -11.62 11.58 8.71
CA ALA A 191 -12.38 11.51 7.46
C ALA A 191 -13.58 10.53 7.58
N ARG A 192 -13.37 9.37 8.23
CA ARG A 192 -14.45 8.43 8.55
C ARG A 192 -15.54 9.02 9.41
N MET A 193 -15.18 9.73 10.48
CA MET A 193 -16.15 10.36 11.39
C MET A 193 -16.97 11.44 10.68
N ALA A 194 -16.33 12.25 9.82
CA ALA A 194 -17.03 13.27 9.04
C ALA A 194 -18.10 12.67 8.11
N ARG A 195 -17.83 11.50 7.49
CA ARG A 195 -18.79 10.80 6.63
C ARG A 195 -19.95 10.19 7.42
N ALA A 196 -19.69 9.65 8.61
CA ALA A 196 -20.73 9.03 9.45
C ALA A 196 -21.70 10.05 10.07
N ALA A 197 -21.32 11.33 10.09
CA ALA A 197 -22.14 12.43 10.60
C ALA A 197 -23.08 13.03 9.53
N VAL A 198 -23.02 12.56 8.28
CA VAL A 198 -23.82 13.00 7.12
C VAL A 198 -24.79 11.90 6.73
#